data_AF-A0A8F5BVB1-F1
#
_entry.id   AF-A0A8F5BVB1-F1
#
_cell.length_a   1.000
_cell.length_b   1.000
_cell.length_c   1.000
_cell.angle_alpha   90.00
_cell.angle_beta   90.00
_cell.angle_gamma   90.00
#
_symmetry.space_group_name_H-M   'P 1'
#
loop_
_entity.id
_entity.type
_entity.pdbx_description
1 polymer ?
#
loop_
_entity_poly.entity_id
_entity_poly.type
_entity_poly.pdbx_seq_one_letter_code
_entity_poly.pdbx_strand_id
1 'polypeptide(L)'
;MSTQVSNPYMQFGNTQPCKHWGFVVKVDQCLGCDACVAACTIENQTPFWQGLFRTHVEDLELGEYPNTQRVFVPRLCMQCENPPCYYVCPTGATQIVPGGIVVVDEYKCMGCLYCVEACPYGARYFYTYEDIEKSKEYFGLNSIHVVPHVDKCTFCYGTAPEGTYTPACVRTCPGHARVFGCIDDPNSEVSILVNTGQAVVLNPELNVQPKVFYVFNRQLGRGGGGNS
;
A
#
# COMPACT_ATOMS: atom_id res chain seq x y z
N MET A 1 -16.51 37.34 -7.09
CA MET A 1 -15.19 36.73 -7.31
C MET A 1 -15.03 35.62 -6.29
N SER A 2 -15.41 34.39 -6.66
CA SER A 2 -15.28 33.24 -5.76
C SER A 2 -13.82 32.87 -5.66
N THR A 3 -13.22 33.03 -4.49
CA THR A 3 -11.95 32.38 -4.16
C THR A 3 -12.19 30.88 -4.21
N GLN A 4 -11.90 30.25 -5.36
CA GLN A 4 -11.72 28.81 -5.42
C GLN A 4 -10.56 28.50 -4.50
N VAL A 5 -10.86 28.01 -3.29
CA VAL A 5 -9.86 27.36 -2.46
C VAL A 5 -9.44 26.14 -3.25
N SER A 6 -8.35 26.25 -3.99
CA SER A 6 -7.77 25.14 -4.72
C SER A 6 -7.52 24.03 -3.71
N ASN A 7 -8.21 22.90 -3.87
CA ASN A 7 -8.03 21.75 -2.99
C ASN A 7 -6.53 21.44 -2.91
N PRO A 8 -5.90 21.54 -1.72
CA PRO A 8 -4.46 21.36 -1.57
C PRO A 8 -4.01 19.96 -1.98
N TYR A 9 -4.93 19.02 -2.18
CA TYR A 9 -4.67 17.68 -2.68
C TYR A 9 -4.62 17.55 -4.20
N MET A 10 -5.08 18.55 -4.97
CA MET A 10 -4.90 18.56 -6.43
C MET A 10 -3.42 18.58 -6.82
N GLN A 11 -2.56 19.19 -6.00
CA GLN A 11 -1.12 19.22 -6.25
C GLN A 11 -0.42 17.88 -5.96
N PHE A 12 -1.07 16.99 -5.20
CA PHE A 12 -0.49 15.72 -4.76
C PHE A 12 -0.87 14.52 -5.66
N GLY A 13 -1.63 14.73 -6.73
CA GLY A 13 -1.79 13.75 -7.82
C GLY A 13 -3.21 13.22 -8.03
N ASN A 14 -3.31 12.36 -9.06
CA ASN A 14 -4.49 11.68 -9.63
C ASN A 14 -5.86 12.20 -9.19
N THR A 15 -6.46 13.06 -10.01
CA THR A 15 -7.82 13.58 -9.83
C THR A 15 -8.85 12.87 -10.72
N GLN A 16 -8.39 12.01 -11.62
CA GLN A 16 -9.24 11.27 -12.56
C GLN A 16 -9.27 9.77 -12.21
N PRO A 17 -10.41 9.09 -12.42
CA PRO A 17 -10.50 7.65 -12.24
C PRO A 17 -9.63 6.91 -13.26
N CYS A 18 -9.09 5.76 -12.85
CA CYS A 18 -8.28 4.88 -13.69
C CYS A 18 -8.88 3.46 -13.73
N LYS A 19 -8.63 2.73 -14.84
CA LYS A 19 -9.04 1.34 -14.98
C LYS A 19 -8.07 0.37 -14.28
N HIS A 20 -6.77 0.62 -14.32
CA HIS A 20 -5.76 -0.14 -13.57
C HIS A 20 -4.84 0.78 -12.76
N TRP A 21 -5.08 0.85 -11.44
CA TRP A 21 -4.20 1.55 -10.53
C TRP A 21 -2.92 0.75 -10.25
N GLY A 22 -1.80 1.47 -10.18
CA GLY A 22 -0.50 0.92 -9.81
C GLY A 22 0.20 1.78 -8.78
N PHE A 23 1.18 1.18 -8.12
CA PHE A 23 1.98 1.82 -7.10
C PHE A 23 3.45 1.50 -7.31
N VAL A 24 4.33 2.48 -7.23
CA VAL A 24 5.78 2.28 -7.29
C VAL A 24 6.43 2.77 -6.00
N VAL A 25 7.31 1.94 -5.45
CA VAL A 25 8.18 2.25 -4.31
C VAL A 25 9.60 2.45 -4.83
N LYS A 26 10.09 3.69 -4.81
CA LYS A 26 11.48 4.05 -5.07
C LYS A 26 12.28 3.86 -3.78
N VAL A 27 12.86 2.68 -3.62
CA VAL A 27 13.55 2.25 -2.39
C VAL A 27 14.76 3.16 -2.10
N ASP A 28 15.43 3.60 -3.14
CA ASP A 28 16.59 4.50 -3.08
C ASP A 28 16.26 5.92 -2.61
N GLN A 29 14.99 6.31 -2.63
CA GLN A 29 14.49 7.61 -2.16
C GLN A 29 13.84 7.52 -0.78
N CYS A 30 13.73 6.31 -0.20
CA CYS A 30 13.13 6.14 1.12
C CYS A 30 14.10 6.54 2.23
N LEU A 31 13.68 7.49 3.06
CA LEU A 31 14.47 7.99 4.19
C LEU A 31 14.26 7.21 5.50
N GLY A 32 13.35 6.23 5.53
CA GLY A 32 13.02 5.51 6.77
C GLY A 32 12.24 6.34 7.81
N CYS A 33 11.56 7.42 7.40
CA CYS A 33 10.91 8.37 8.32
C CYS A 33 9.55 7.93 8.90
N ASP A 34 8.99 6.80 8.47
CA ASP A 34 7.67 6.29 8.86
C ASP A 34 6.45 7.23 8.73
N ALA A 35 6.60 8.39 8.10
CA ALA A 35 5.48 9.31 7.83
C ALA A 35 4.34 8.60 7.07
N CYS A 36 4.69 7.72 6.15
CA CYS A 36 3.74 6.90 5.40
C CYS A 36 2.95 5.91 6.27
N VAL A 37 3.54 5.37 7.33
CA VAL A 37 2.88 4.48 8.30
C VAL A 37 1.90 5.30 9.11
N ALA A 38 2.36 6.40 9.71
CA ALA A 38 1.55 7.30 10.52
C ALA A 38 0.34 7.85 9.74
N ALA A 39 0.55 8.36 8.53
CA ALA A 39 -0.55 8.90 7.72
C ALA A 39 -1.56 7.82 7.32
N CYS A 40 -1.10 6.61 7.00
CA CYS A 40 -2.01 5.51 6.69
C CYS A 40 -2.83 5.07 7.90
N THR A 41 -2.22 5.03 9.09
CA THR A 41 -2.88 4.76 10.36
C THR A 41 -3.97 5.76 10.68
N ILE A 42 -3.72 7.07 10.51
CA ILE A 42 -4.74 8.08 10.81
C ILE A 42 -5.88 8.04 9.77
N GLU A 43 -5.57 7.95 8.48
CA GLU A 43 -6.59 7.96 7.42
C GLU A 43 -7.46 6.70 7.40
N ASN A 44 -6.88 5.56 7.80
CA ASN A 44 -7.56 4.27 7.71
C ASN A 44 -7.80 3.60 9.08
N GLN A 45 -7.52 4.32 10.17
CA GLN A 45 -7.74 3.92 11.56
C GLN A 45 -7.26 2.50 11.88
N THR A 46 -6.03 2.20 11.48
CA THR A 46 -5.43 0.88 11.72
C THR A 46 -5.21 0.66 13.23
N PRO A 47 -5.23 -0.59 13.73
CA PRO A 47 -5.03 -0.86 15.15
C PRO A 47 -3.55 -0.75 15.56
N PHE A 48 -3.01 0.47 15.52
CA PHE A 48 -1.60 0.77 15.79
C PHE A 48 -1.16 0.41 17.21
N TRP A 49 -2.09 0.39 18.17
CA TRP A 49 -1.85 -0.09 19.54
C TRP A 49 -1.51 -1.59 19.61
N GLN A 50 -1.79 -2.37 18.56
CA GLN A 50 -1.35 -3.76 18.40
C GLN A 50 -0.13 -3.90 17.47
N GLY A 51 0.41 -2.80 16.95
CA GLY A 51 1.46 -2.84 15.93
C GLY A 51 0.95 -3.34 14.57
N LEU A 52 -0.35 -3.25 14.31
CA LEU A 52 -0.96 -3.66 13.04
C LEU A 52 -1.10 -2.46 12.10
N PHE A 53 -0.47 -2.57 10.93
CA PHE A 53 -0.37 -1.49 9.96
C PHE A 53 -0.69 -1.99 8.54
N ARG A 54 -1.32 -1.13 7.74
CA ARG A 54 -1.54 -1.40 6.29
C ARG A 54 -0.26 -1.24 5.46
N THR A 55 0.75 -0.57 6.01
CA THR A 55 2.08 -0.41 5.43
C THR A 55 3.12 -0.25 6.53
N HIS A 56 4.31 -0.80 6.32
CA HIS A 56 5.46 -0.69 7.23
C HIS A 56 6.72 -0.38 6.43
N VAL A 57 7.79 0.04 7.12
CA VAL A 57 9.10 0.26 6.50
C VAL A 57 10.09 -0.71 7.14
N GLU A 58 10.66 -1.59 6.33
CA GLU A 58 11.69 -2.53 6.77
C GLU A 58 13.05 -1.84 6.73
N ASP A 59 13.80 -1.92 7.82
CA ASP A 59 15.16 -1.38 7.93
C ASP A 59 16.14 -2.55 7.83
N LEU A 60 16.83 -2.61 6.69
CA LEU A 60 17.73 -3.71 6.35
C LEU A 60 19.16 -3.20 6.35
N GLU A 61 20.05 -3.90 7.05
CA GLU A 61 21.50 -3.71 6.91
C GLU A 61 22.02 -4.71 5.87
N LEU A 62 22.63 -4.19 4.81
CA LEU A 62 23.22 -4.95 3.72
C LEU A 62 24.75 -4.81 3.76
N GLY A 63 25.45 -5.86 3.30
CA GLY A 63 26.91 -5.88 3.26
C GLY A 63 27.55 -6.46 4.54
N GLU A 64 28.87 -6.36 4.62
CA GLU A 64 29.65 -6.87 5.74
C GLU A 64 30.57 -5.76 6.26
N TYR A 65 30.79 -5.72 7.58
CA TYR A 65 31.66 -4.73 8.22
C TYR A 65 33.06 -4.75 7.58
N PRO A 66 33.66 -3.58 7.24
CA PRO A 66 33.20 -2.21 7.52
C PRO A 66 32.32 -1.58 6.44
N ASN A 67 31.97 -2.31 5.37
CA ASN A 67 31.21 -1.82 4.23
C ASN A 67 29.73 -2.20 4.36
N THR A 68 29.06 -1.73 5.42
CA THR A 68 27.62 -1.93 5.59
C THR A 68 26.82 -0.72 5.10
N GLN A 69 25.62 -0.97 4.61
CA GLN A 69 24.66 0.05 4.19
C GLN A 69 23.29 -0.26 4.76
N ARG A 70 22.59 0.75 5.27
CA ARG A 70 21.18 0.65 5.64
C ARG A 70 20.29 0.98 4.46
N VAL A 71 19.27 0.15 4.24
CA VAL A 71 18.28 0.29 3.18
C VAL A 71 16.89 0.19 3.79
N PHE A 72 16.05 1.16 3.49
CA PHE A 72 14.67 1.20 3.96
C PHE A 72 13.74 0.72 2.85
N VAL A 73 13.02 -0.37 3.10
CA VAL A 73 12.11 -0.99 2.12
C VAL A 73 10.67 -0.85 2.61
N PRO A 74 9.91 0.13 2.10
CA PRO A 74 8.48 0.23 2.39
C PRO A 74 7.70 -0.96 1.81
N ARG A 75 6.93 -1.66 2.65
CA ARG A 75 6.07 -2.77 2.26
C ARG A 75 4.60 -2.46 2.53
N LEU A 76 3.73 -3.01 1.70
CA LEU A 76 2.27 -2.89 1.78
C LEU A 76 1.59 -4.04 1.03
N CYS A 77 0.26 -4.11 1.09
CA CYS A 77 -0.50 -5.03 0.22
C CYS A 77 -0.18 -4.76 -1.25
N MET A 78 0.23 -5.82 -1.94
CA MET A 78 0.71 -5.75 -3.33
C MET A 78 -0.41 -5.56 -4.37
N GLN A 79 -1.68 -5.54 -3.94
CA GLN A 79 -2.88 -5.45 -4.78
C GLN A 79 -2.77 -6.34 -6.02
N CYS A 80 -2.50 -7.63 -5.82
CA CYS A 80 -2.32 -8.59 -6.89
C CYS A 80 -3.49 -8.59 -7.89
N GLU A 81 -3.20 -8.74 -9.18
CA GLU A 81 -4.21 -8.92 -10.23
C GLU A 81 -4.86 -10.31 -10.17
N ASN A 82 -4.08 -11.32 -9.77
CA ASN A 82 -4.57 -12.67 -9.46
C ASN A 82 -4.42 -12.94 -7.95
N PRO A 83 -5.23 -12.32 -7.08
CA PRO A 83 -5.06 -12.38 -5.63
C PRO A 83 -5.55 -13.71 -5.04
N PRO A 84 -4.69 -14.57 -4.45
CA PRO A 84 -5.13 -15.83 -3.83
C PRO A 84 -6.15 -15.58 -2.70
N CYS A 85 -5.92 -14.50 -1.95
CA CYS A 85 -6.80 -14.02 -0.89
C CYS A 85 -8.25 -13.68 -1.33
N TYR A 86 -8.50 -13.45 -2.63
CA TYR A 86 -9.85 -13.31 -3.19
C TYR A 86 -10.52 -14.66 -3.36
N TYR A 87 -9.83 -15.62 -4.00
CA TYR A 87 -10.40 -16.93 -4.34
C TYR A 87 -10.70 -17.81 -3.12
N VAL A 88 -9.97 -17.62 -2.02
CA VAL A 88 -10.20 -18.39 -0.79
C VAL A 88 -11.32 -17.84 0.09
N CYS A 89 -11.92 -16.68 -0.24
CA CYS A 89 -12.92 -16.04 0.60
C CYS A 89 -14.31 -16.68 0.42
N PRO A 90 -14.83 -17.43 1.41
CA PRO A 90 -16.08 -18.18 1.22
C PRO A 90 -17.32 -17.29 1.15
N THR A 91 -17.29 -16.10 1.76
CA THR A 91 -18.41 -15.15 1.79
C THR A 91 -18.39 -14.15 0.65
N GLY A 92 -17.34 -14.14 -0.17
CA GLY A 92 -17.14 -13.09 -1.19
C GLY A 92 -16.89 -11.70 -0.60
N ALA A 93 -16.42 -11.62 0.66
CA ALA A 93 -16.06 -10.36 1.31
C ALA A 93 -14.84 -9.69 0.67
N THR A 94 -13.85 -10.46 0.23
CA THR A 94 -12.77 -9.88 -0.58
C THR A 94 -13.31 -9.61 -1.97
N GLN A 95 -13.23 -8.35 -2.42
CA GLN A 95 -13.75 -7.91 -3.71
C GLN A 95 -12.68 -7.17 -4.51
N ILE A 96 -12.84 -7.12 -5.83
CA ILE A 96 -12.02 -6.29 -6.72
C ILE A 96 -12.93 -5.19 -7.25
N VAL A 97 -12.66 -3.94 -6.84
CA VAL A 97 -13.46 -2.76 -7.23
C VAL A 97 -12.88 -2.10 -8.49
N PRO A 98 -13.59 -1.14 -9.12
CA PRO A 98 -13.07 -0.41 -10.28
C PRO A 98 -11.68 0.17 -10.02
N GLY A 99 -10.83 0.16 -11.04
CA GLY A 99 -9.40 0.44 -10.87
C GLY A 99 -8.56 -0.78 -10.49
N GLY A 100 -9.18 -1.95 -10.33
CA GLY A 100 -8.53 -3.20 -9.97
C GLY A 100 -8.09 -3.27 -8.50
N ILE A 101 -8.61 -2.40 -7.64
CA ILE A 101 -8.20 -2.37 -6.24
C ILE A 101 -8.85 -3.55 -5.51
N VAL A 102 -8.06 -4.36 -4.81
CA VAL A 102 -8.61 -5.41 -3.94
C VAL A 102 -9.07 -4.72 -2.65
N VAL A 103 -10.26 -5.01 -2.18
CA VAL A 103 -10.81 -4.49 -0.91
C VAL A 103 -11.42 -5.62 -0.11
N VAL A 104 -11.76 -5.35 1.15
CA VAL A 104 -12.56 -6.25 1.98
C VAL A 104 -13.84 -5.50 2.35
N ASP A 105 -14.98 -6.08 1.98
CA ASP A 105 -16.28 -5.67 2.47
C ASP A 105 -16.41 -6.14 3.93
N GLU A 106 -16.32 -5.19 4.85
CA GLU A 106 -16.29 -5.44 6.29
C GLU A 106 -17.53 -6.19 6.77
N TYR A 107 -18.71 -5.85 6.24
CA TYR A 107 -19.99 -6.42 6.65
C TYR A 107 -20.23 -7.83 6.13
N LYS A 108 -19.56 -8.23 5.05
CA LYS A 108 -19.57 -9.62 4.55
C LYS A 108 -18.48 -10.48 5.17
N CYS A 109 -17.51 -9.88 5.83
CA CYS A 109 -16.40 -10.61 6.42
C CYS A 109 -16.87 -11.39 7.64
N MET A 110 -16.73 -12.71 7.60
CA MET A 110 -17.05 -13.57 8.76
C MET A 110 -15.83 -13.89 9.65
N GLY A 111 -14.66 -13.30 9.37
CA GLY A 111 -13.46 -13.50 10.19
C GLY A 111 -12.83 -14.90 10.11
N CYS A 112 -13.01 -15.66 9.02
CA CYS A 112 -12.45 -17.01 8.88
C CYS A 112 -10.92 -17.08 8.67
N LEU A 113 -10.26 -15.95 8.43
CA LEU A 113 -8.81 -15.78 8.28
C LEU A 113 -8.12 -16.53 7.13
N TYR A 114 -8.84 -17.30 6.29
CA TYR A 114 -8.22 -17.96 5.14
C TYR A 114 -7.50 -17.00 4.19
N CYS A 115 -8.03 -15.79 4.03
CA CYS A 115 -7.40 -14.78 3.19
C CYS A 115 -6.13 -14.17 3.82
N VAL A 116 -5.97 -14.25 5.15
CA VAL A 116 -4.74 -13.87 5.86
C VAL A 116 -3.65 -14.88 5.53
N GLU A 117 -3.92 -16.17 5.76
CA GLU A 117 -2.99 -17.27 5.46
C GLU A 117 -2.65 -17.38 3.97
N ALA A 118 -3.62 -17.17 3.09
CA ALA A 118 -3.40 -17.25 1.65
C ALA A 118 -2.61 -16.06 1.08
N CYS A 119 -2.35 -15.00 1.86
CA CYS A 119 -1.61 -13.85 1.37
C CYS A 119 -0.10 -14.13 1.41
N PRO A 120 0.59 -14.28 0.26
CA PRO A 120 2.00 -14.63 0.26
C PRO A 120 2.92 -13.49 0.76
N TYR A 121 2.35 -12.30 0.97
CA TYR A 121 3.06 -11.12 1.46
C TYR A 121 2.72 -10.78 2.92
N GLY A 122 1.89 -11.58 3.59
CA GLY A 122 1.48 -11.31 4.98
C GLY A 122 0.78 -9.95 5.19
N ALA A 123 0.14 -9.41 4.14
CA ALA A 123 -0.35 -8.02 4.13
C ALA A 123 -1.79 -7.86 4.61
N ARG A 124 -2.31 -8.81 5.39
CA ARG A 124 -3.67 -8.87 5.91
C ARG A 124 -3.62 -9.23 7.38
N TYR A 125 -4.51 -8.64 8.18
CA TYR A 125 -4.66 -8.95 9.60
C TYR A 125 -6.13 -8.87 10.00
N PHE A 126 -6.48 -9.45 11.14
CA PHE A 126 -7.86 -9.39 11.65
C PHE A 126 -8.05 -8.17 12.56
N TYR A 127 -9.06 -7.37 12.25
CA TYR A 127 -9.53 -6.25 13.06
C TYR A 127 -10.60 -6.77 14.02
N THR A 128 -10.31 -6.79 15.30
CA THR A 128 -11.12 -7.48 16.31
C THR A 128 -12.23 -6.59 16.90
N TYR A 129 -13.12 -7.17 17.71
CA TYR A 129 -14.06 -6.39 18.54
C TYR A 129 -13.34 -5.45 19.51
N GLU A 130 -12.24 -5.90 20.11
CA GLU A 130 -11.45 -5.07 21.03
C GLU A 130 -10.83 -3.88 20.31
N ASP A 131 -10.39 -4.07 19.06
CA ASP A 131 -9.86 -2.99 18.23
C ASP A 131 -10.93 -1.96 17.88
N ILE A 132 -12.19 -2.38 17.66
CA ILE A 132 -13.30 -1.46 17.39
C ILE A 132 -13.57 -0.58 18.61
N GLU A 133 -13.60 -1.16 19.81
CA GLU A 133 -13.81 -0.38 21.03
C GLU A 133 -12.64 0.58 21.27
N LYS A 134 -11.39 0.13 21.11
CA LYS A 134 -10.21 1.01 21.19
C LYS A 134 -10.22 2.10 20.12
N SER A 135 -10.65 1.79 18.89
CA SER A 135 -10.79 2.78 17.83
C SER A 135 -11.75 3.90 18.23
N LYS A 136 -12.87 3.56 18.88
CA LYS A 136 -13.80 4.58 19.42
C LYS A 136 -13.16 5.42 20.52
N GLU A 137 -12.25 4.88 21.33
CA GLU A 137 -11.51 5.67 22.32
C GLU A 137 -10.58 6.70 21.67
N TYR A 138 -9.89 6.33 20.58
CA TYR A 138 -8.95 7.23 19.88
C TYR A 138 -9.64 8.21 18.91
N PHE A 139 -10.64 7.75 18.16
CA PHE A 139 -11.27 8.49 17.05
C PHE A 139 -12.69 8.96 17.37
N GLY A 140 -13.29 8.53 18.49
CA GLY A 140 -14.63 8.93 18.90
C GLY A 140 -15.71 8.56 17.88
N LEU A 141 -16.62 9.50 17.63
CA LEU A 141 -17.71 9.34 16.64
C LEU A 141 -17.20 9.24 15.19
N ASN A 142 -15.92 9.51 14.94
CA ASN A 142 -15.32 9.39 13.61
C ASN A 142 -14.76 7.99 13.35
N SER A 143 -14.95 7.01 14.25
CA SER A 143 -14.48 5.64 14.03
C SER A 143 -15.14 5.06 12.76
N ILE A 144 -14.35 4.64 11.78
CA ILE A 144 -14.84 4.14 10.49
C ILE A 144 -15.09 2.63 10.51
N HIS A 145 -14.37 1.91 11.36
CA HIS A 145 -14.51 0.46 11.54
C HIS A 145 -15.51 0.17 12.65
N VAL A 146 -16.57 -0.58 12.35
CA VAL A 146 -17.67 -0.84 13.30
C VAL A 146 -18.04 -2.32 13.43
N VAL A 147 -17.51 -3.18 12.56
CA VAL A 147 -17.67 -4.65 12.62
C VAL A 147 -16.31 -5.33 12.47
N PRO A 148 -16.07 -6.49 13.12
CA PRO A 148 -14.81 -7.18 12.97
C PRO A 148 -14.66 -7.71 11.56
N HIS A 149 -13.48 -7.54 10.98
CA HIS A 149 -13.21 -7.91 9.60
C HIS A 149 -11.71 -8.12 9.40
N VAL A 150 -11.34 -8.73 8.28
CA VAL A 150 -9.93 -8.74 7.86
C VAL A 150 -9.61 -7.41 7.19
N ASP A 151 -8.59 -6.71 7.68
CA ASP A 151 -8.15 -5.45 7.11
C ASP A 151 -6.82 -5.59 6.33
N LYS A 152 -6.60 -4.67 5.39
CA LYS A 152 -5.41 -4.55 4.54
C LYS A 152 -5.33 -3.17 3.91
N CYS A 153 -4.18 -2.84 3.30
CA CYS A 153 -4.11 -1.66 2.44
C CYS A 153 -5.13 -1.75 1.29
N THR A 154 -5.87 -0.67 1.05
CA THR A 154 -6.88 -0.53 -0.01
C THR A 154 -6.51 0.56 -1.03
N PHE A 155 -5.25 0.99 -1.08
CA PHE A 155 -4.86 2.21 -1.80
C PHE A 155 -5.71 3.44 -1.43
N CYS A 156 -6.18 3.49 -0.18
CA CYS A 156 -7.10 4.52 0.33
C CYS A 156 -8.40 4.65 -0.48
N TYR A 157 -8.86 3.55 -1.09
CA TYR A 157 -10.18 3.49 -1.71
C TYR A 157 -11.25 3.77 -0.65
N GLY A 158 -12.06 4.80 -0.87
CA GLY A 158 -13.11 5.25 0.06
C GLY A 158 -12.63 6.15 1.20
N THR A 159 -11.32 6.28 1.44
CA THR A 159 -10.75 7.10 2.53
C THR A 159 -9.91 8.27 2.03
N ALA A 160 -9.51 8.27 0.76
CA ALA A 160 -8.84 9.42 0.15
C ALA A 160 -9.74 10.68 0.22
N PRO A 161 -9.18 11.88 0.47
CA PRO A 161 -9.94 13.11 0.49
C PRO A 161 -10.68 13.39 -0.83
N GLU A 162 -11.83 14.07 -0.75
CA GLU A 162 -12.58 14.48 -1.92
C GLU A 162 -11.68 15.23 -2.92
N GLY A 163 -11.85 14.94 -4.21
CA GLY A 163 -11.08 15.56 -5.29
C GLY A 163 -9.70 14.95 -5.56
N THR A 164 -9.31 13.87 -4.86
CA THR A 164 -8.10 13.10 -5.20
C THR A 164 -8.31 11.60 -4.97
N TYR A 165 -7.61 10.78 -5.76
CA TYR A 165 -7.46 9.34 -5.53
C TYR A 165 -6.11 9.00 -4.88
N THR A 166 -5.31 9.99 -4.52
CA THR A 166 -3.95 9.77 -4.05
C THR A 166 -3.92 9.29 -2.59
N PRO A 167 -3.33 8.11 -2.31
CA PRO A 167 -3.22 7.56 -0.96
C PRO A 167 -2.49 8.48 0.03
N ALA A 168 -2.91 8.48 1.30
CA ALA A 168 -2.20 9.18 2.37
C ALA A 168 -0.69 8.95 2.39
N CYS A 169 -0.26 7.69 2.21
CA CYS A 169 1.15 7.31 2.25
C CYS A 169 1.98 7.94 1.11
N VAL A 170 1.36 8.32 0.00
CA VAL A 170 1.99 9.04 -1.12
C VAL A 170 1.99 10.53 -0.83
N ARG A 171 0.85 11.10 -0.44
CA ARG A 171 0.69 12.55 -0.15
C ARG A 171 1.64 13.03 0.93
N THR A 172 1.92 12.20 1.94
CA THR A 172 2.79 12.57 3.07
C THR A 172 4.28 12.36 2.80
N CYS A 173 4.68 11.66 1.74
CA CYS A 173 6.06 11.16 1.60
C CYS A 173 7.02 12.29 1.20
N PRO A 174 7.92 12.76 2.10
CA PRO A 174 8.79 13.90 1.80
C PRO A 174 9.87 13.56 0.77
N GLY A 175 10.31 12.29 0.73
CA GLY A 175 11.28 11.80 -0.25
C GLY A 175 10.67 11.45 -1.60
N HIS A 176 9.34 11.59 -1.77
CA HIS A 176 8.62 11.15 -2.98
C HIS A 176 8.90 9.69 -3.37
N ALA A 177 9.29 8.86 -2.38
CA ALA A 177 9.63 7.46 -2.57
C ALA A 177 8.41 6.59 -2.94
N ARG A 178 7.20 7.09 -2.71
CA ARG A 178 5.95 6.39 -2.99
C ARG A 178 5.22 7.12 -4.10
N VAL A 179 4.95 6.42 -5.19
CA VAL A 179 4.28 6.96 -6.37
C VAL A 179 3.04 6.13 -6.62
N PHE A 180 1.90 6.78 -6.82
CA PHE A 180 0.65 6.13 -7.16
C PHE A 180 0.09 6.75 -8.43
N GLY A 181 -0.50 5.94 -9.30
CA GLY A 181 -0.91 6.43 -10.61
C GLY A 181 -1.57 5.38 -11.48
N CYS A 182 -2.15 5.86 -12.57
CA CYS A 182 -2.83 5.02 -13.54
C CYS A 182 -1.82 4.30 -14.44
N ILE A 183 -1.80 2.96 -14.42
CA ILE A 183 -0.88 2.18 -15.28
C ILE A 183 -1.22 2.39 -16.76
N ASP A 184 -2.51 2.57 -17.08
CA ASP A 184 -3.00 2.76 -18.45
C ASP A 184 -2.69 4.14 -19.03
N ASP A 185 -2.36 5.13 -18.19
CA ASP A 185 -1.98 6.46 -18.66
C ASP A 185 -0.48 6.51 -18.94
N PRO A 186 -0.05 6.59 -20.21
CA PRO A 186 1.37 6.58 -20.57
C PRO A 186 2.15 7.79 -20.02
N ASN A 187 1.47 8.84 -19.58
CA ASN A 187 2.10 10.01 -18.98
C ASN A 187 2.24 9.91 -17.46
N SER A 188 1.65 8.88 -16.84
CA SER A 188 1.78 8.70 -15.39
C SER A 188 3.18 8.20 -15.04
N GLU A 189 3.74 8.69 -13.94
CA GLU A 189 5.08 8.25 -13.48
C GLU A 189 5.11 6.73 -13.24
N VAL A 190 4.01 6.15 -12.74
CA VAL A 190 3.87 4.70 -12.57
C VAL A 190 4.00 3.98 -13.90
N SER A 191 3.25 4.40 -14.93
CA SER A 191 3.29 3.76 -16.26
C SER A 191 4.67 3.87 -16.88
N ILE A 192 5.32 5.03 -16.78
CA ILE A 192 6.68 5.25 -17.28
C ILE A 192 7.68 4.31 -16.59
N LEU A 193 7.68 4.24 -15.26
CA LEU A 193 8.63 3.41 -14.50
C LEU A 193 8.44 1.91 -14.77
N VAL A 194 7.19 1.46 -14.91
CA VAL A 194 6.87 0.06 -15.23
C VAL A 194 7.25 -0.27 -16.67
N ASN A 195 6.83 0.53 -17.65
CA ASN A 195 7.06 0.26 -19.08
C ASN A 195 8.53 0.40 -19.51
N THR A 196 9.33 1.21 -18.80
CA THR A 196 10.77 1.31 -19.04
C THR A 196 11.57 0.19 -18.37
N GLY A 197 10.93 -0.69 -17.60
CA GLY A 197 11.57 -1.79 -16.88
C GLY A 197 12.42 -1.34 -15.67
N GLN A 198 12.27 -0.09 -15.22
CA GLN A 198 12.94 0.41 -14.02
C GLN A 198 12.31 -0.13 -12.73
N ALA A 199 11.00 -0.35 -12.75
CA ALA A 199 10.26 -0.88 -11.62
C ALA A 199 10.01 -2.38 -11.81
N VAL A 200 10.36 -3.18 -10.79
CA VAL A 200 10.20 -4.64 -10.78
C VAL A 200 9.21 -5.07 -9.72
N VAL A 201 8.56 -6.22 -9.90
CA VAL A 201 7.72 -6.81 -8.85
C VAL A 201 8.56 -7.60 -7.86
N LEU A 202 8.09 -7.69 -6.62
CA LEU A 202 8.67 -8.63 -5.66
C LEU A 202 8.12 -10.03 -5.90
N ASN A 203 8.96 -11.03 -5.67
CA ASN A 203 8.59 -12.44 -5.74
C ASN A 203 7.80 -12.83 -7.01
N PRO A 204 8.34 -12.55 -8.22
CA PRO A 204 7.66 -12.85 -9.48
C PRO A 204 7.30 -14.34 -9.63
N GLU A 205 8.05 -15.24 -8.99
CA GLU A 205 7.82 -16.68 -8.98
C GLU A 205 6.47 -17.10 -8.38
N LEU A 206 5.84 -16.24 -7.56
CA LEU A 206 4.52 -16.50 -6.99
C LEU A 206 3.38 -16.43 -8.01
N ASN A 207 3.64 -15.84 -9.19
CA ASN A 207 2.69 -15.75 -10.30
C ASN A 207 1.30 -15.17 -9.91
N VAL A 208 1.29 -14.16 -9.03
CA VAL A 208 0.08 -13.43 -8.59
C VAL A 208 -0.10 -12.07 -9.27
N GLN A 209 0.83 -11.70 -10.16
CA GLN A 209 0.86 -10.40 -10.87
C GLN A 209 0.64 -9.19 -9.94
N PRO A 210 1.61 -8.87 -9.06
CA PRO A 210 1.55 -7.69 -8.19
C PRO A 210 1.35 -6.38 -8.96
N LYS A 211 0.61 -5.43 -8.37
CA LYS A 211 0.46 -4.04 -8.88
C LYS A 211 1.25 -3.01 -8.07
N VAL A 212 2.05 -3.49 -7.13
CA VAL A 212 3.06 -2.69 -6.42
C VAL A 212 4.43 -3.09 -6.96
N PHE A 213 5.16 -2.13 -7.49
CA PHE A 213 6.47 -2.29 -8.10
C PHE A 213 7.52 -1.56 -7.27
N TYR A 214 8.77 -1.98 -7.40
CA TYR A 214 9.90 -1.47 -6.65
C TYR A 214 10.99 -1.02 -7.62
N VAL A 215 11.50 0.19 -7.42
CA VAL A 215 12.71 0.67 -8.06
C VAL A 215 13.82 0.55 -7.03
N PHE A 216 14.78 -0.32 -7.32
CA PHE A 216 16.03 -0.40 -6.60
C PHE A 216 17.07 0.35 -7.41
N ASN A 217 17.93 1.15 -6.76
CA ASN A 217 19.04 1.79 -7.46
C ASN A 217 19.85 0.74 -8.24
N ARG A 218 20.34 1.09 -9.43
CA ARG A 218 21.24 0.26 -10.25
C ARG A 218 22.45 -0.27 -9.48
N GLN A 219 22.87 0.41 -8.40
CA GLN A 219 23.95 -0.04 -7.52
C GLN A 219 23.54 -1.15 -6.53
N LEU A 220 22.27 -1.22 -6.12
CA LEU A 220 21.78 -2.28 -5.21
C LEU A 220 21.49 -3.60 -5.95
N GLY A 221 21.44 -3.58 -7.28
CA GLY A 221 21.13 -4.74 -8.15
C GLY A 221 22.32 -5.34 -8.92
N ARG A 222 23.56 -4.95 -8.63
CA ARG A 222 24.78 -5.55 -9.22
C ARG A 222 25.81 -5.85 -8.13
N GLY A 223 25.56 -6.87 -7.34
CA GLY A 223 26.50 -7.34 -6.30
C GLY A 223 26.41 -8.83 -5.96
N GLY A 224 25.74 -9.65 -6.77
CA GLY A 224 25.51 -11.07 -6.48
C GLY A 224 25.94 -12.04 -7.59
N GLY A 225 26.88 -11.64 -8.44
CA GLY A 225 27.38 -12.45 -9.55
C GLY A 225 28.88 -12.26 -9.75
N GLY A 226 29.66 -12.45 -8.70
CA GLY A 226 31.10 -12.64 -8.81
C GLY A 226 31.37 -14.10 -9.15
N ASN A 227 31.95 -14.34 -10.33
CA ASN A 227 32.59 -15.61 -10.64
C ASN A 227 33.62 -15.96 -9.56
N SER A 228 33.40 -17.08 -8.90
CA SER A 228 34.42 -17.95 -8.33
C SER A 228 33.93 -19.39 -8.45
#